data_AF-A0A955KEX6-F1
#
_entry.id   AF-A0A955KEX6-F1
#
_cell.length_a   1.000
_cell.length_b   1.000
_cell.length_c   1.000
_cell.angle_alpha   90.00
_cell.angle_beta   90.00
_cell.angle_gamma   90.00
#
_symmetry.space_group_name_H-M   'P 1'
#
loop_
_entity.id
_entity.type
_entity.pdbx_description
1 polymer ?
#
loop_
_entity_poly.entity_id
_entity_poly.type
_entity_poly.pdbx_seq_one_letter_code
_entity_poly.pdbx_strand_id
1 'polypeptide(L)'
;MSEKLNPEFGGLTFDEWAKLAKSSPDLFALKRLEVTAEHIASVPEQYRLRLEQLQFRVNGLRAKYGKCPLASAQVLQDEMFASLRCLGGELRELEGLLSSSPEGLRSVK
;
A
#
# COMPACT_ATOMS: atom_id res chain seq x y z
N MET A 1 16.92 -23.27 -11.57
CA MET A 1 15.65 -23.69 -10.92
C MET A 1 15.10 -22.47 -10.22
N SER A 2 14.02 -21.89 -10.76
CA SER A 2 13.43 -20.64 -10.24
C SER A 2 12.22 -21.03 -9.40
N GLU A 3 12.45 -21.24 -8.12
CA GLU A 3 11.41 -21.46 -7.11
C GLU A 3 10.71 -20.11 -6.92
N LYS A 4 9.62 -19.91 -7.67
CA LYS A 4 8.90 -18.64 -7.71
C LYS A 4 8.41 -18.34 -6.30
N LEU A 5 8.83 -17.20 -5.77
CA LEU A 5 8.17 -16.46 -4.70
C LEU A 5 6.69 -16.32 -5.06
N ASN A 6 5.87 -17.30 -4.69
CA ASN A 6 4.42 -17.17 -4.65
C ASN A 6 4.09 -16.94 -3.18
N PRO A 7 4.22 -15.69 -2.68
CA PRO A 7 3.86 -15.40 -1.30
C PRO A 7 2.42 -15.84 -1.05
N GLU A 8 2.23 -16.70 -0.06
CA GLU A 8 0.89 -17.06 0.41
C GLU A 8 0.31 -15.86 1.14
N PHE A 9 -0.85 -15.40 0.69
CA PHE A 9 -1.57 -14.30 1.33
C PHE A 9 -2.81 -14.87 2.00
N GLY A 10 -2.81 -14.87 3.33
CA GLY A 10 -3.92 -15.45 4.11
C GLY A 10 -4.08 -16.96 3.90
N GLY A 11 -2.97 -17.68 3.69
CA GLY A 11 -2.96 -19.13 3.49
C GLY A 11 -3.42 -19.59 2.09
N LEU A 12 -3.50 -18.69 1.13
CA LEU A 12 -3.85 -18.99 -0.26
C LEU A 12 -2.76 -18.49 -1.23
N THR A 13 -2.48 -19.30 -2.23
CA THR A 13 -1.65 -18.94 -3.38
C THR A 13 -2.38 -18.00 -4.34
N PHE A 14 -1.63 -17.35 -5.24
CA PHE A 14 -2.23 -16.47 -6.27
C PHE A 14 -3.28 -17.20 -7.12
N ASP A 15 -3.01 -18.44 -7.54
CA ASP A 15 -3.92 -19.21 -8.39
C ASP A 15 -5.23 -19.55 -7.66
N GLU A 16 -5.17 -19.79 -6.34
CA GLU A 16 -6.35 -20.05 -5.52
C GLU A 16 -7.19 -18.78 -5.34
N TRP A 17 -6.56 -17.63 -5.11
CA TRP A 17 -7.23 -16.33 -5.11
C TRP A 17 -7.90 -16.03 -6.45
N ALA A 18 -7.21 -16.30 -7.57
CA ALA A 18 -7.75 -16.08 -8.90
C ALA A 18 -8.94 -17.01 -9.22
N LYS A 19 -8.90 -18.26 -8.75
CA LYS A 19 -10.05 -19.19 -8.83
C LYS A 19 -11.22 -18.68 -8.02
N LEU A 20 -10.99 -18.30 -6.75
CA LEU A 20 -12.03 -17.78 -5.85
C LEU A 20 -12.73 -16.54 -6.42
N ALA A 21 -11.97 -15.61 -7.00
CA ALA A 21 -12.51 -14.40 -7.62
C ALA A 21 -13.44 -14.70 -8.81
N LYS A 22 -13.18 -15.77 -9.56
CA LYS A 22 -13.99 -16.18 -10.72
C LYS A 22 -15.21 -16.98 -10.31
N SER A 23 -15.06 -17.91 -9.37
CA SER A 23 -16.14 -18.82 -8.96
C SER A 23 -17.12 -18.16 -7.99
N SER A 24 -16.64 -17.26 -7.11
CA SER A 24 -17.44 -16.67 -6.05
C SER A 24 -16.91 -15.28 -5.67
N PRO A 25 -17.29 -14.23 -6.43
CA PRO A 25 -16.85 -12.85 -6.17
C PRO A 25 -17.14 -12.36 -4.75
N ASP A 26 -18.27 -12.78 -4.16
CA ASP A 26 -18.66 -12.38 -2.81
C ASP A 26 -17.76 -13.02 -1.75
N LEU A 27 -17.44 -14.32 -1.89
CA LEU A 27 -16.52 -15.02 -1.00
C LEU A 27 -15.10 -14.46 -1.13
N PHE A 28 -14.67 -14.11 -2.35
CA PHE A 28 -13.41 -13.40 -2.56
C PHE A 28 -13.37 -12.08 -1.79
N ALA A 29 -14.44 -11.28 -1.88
CA ALA A 29 -14.51 -9.99 -1.19
C ALA A 29 -14.45 -10.15 0.33
N LEU A 30 -15.17 -11.14 0.88
CA LEU A 30 -15.17 -11.44 2.31
C LEU A 30 -13.78 -11.90 2.79
N LYS A 31 -13.19 -12.90 2.11
CA LYS A 31 -11.88 -13.44 2.49
C LYS A 31 -10.80 -12.37 2.44
N ARG A 32 -10.85 -11.49 1.43
CA ARG A 32 -9.92 -10.37 1.29
C ARG A 32 -10.02 -9.41 2.48
N LEU A 33 -11.25 -9.09 2.93
CA LEU A 33 -11.45 -8.21 4.08
C LEU A 33 -10.90 -8.84 5.37
N GLU A 34 -11.14 -10.13 5.59
CA GLU A 34 -10.60 -10.90 6.72
C GLU A 34 -9.07 -10.83 6.76
N VAL A 35 -8.40 -11.25 5.68
CA VAL A 35 -6.92 -11.26 5.60
C VAL A 35 -6.32 -9.86 5.78
N THR A 36 -6.99 -8.83 5.25
CA THR A 36 -6.53 -7.45 5.42
C THR A 36 -6.69 -6.98 6.86
N ALA A 37 -7.81 -7.29 7.51
CA ALA A 37 -8.06 -6.93 8.90
C ALA A 37 -7.08 -7.63 9.86
N GLU A 38 -6.80 -8.91 9.63
CA GLU A 38 -5.78 -9.66 10.37
C GLU A 38 -4.40 -9.00 10.26
N HIS A 39 -4.01 -8.60 9.04
CA HIS A 39 -2.75 -7.91 8.83
C HIS A 39 -2.70 -6.56 9.58
N ILE A 40 -3.75 -5.75 9.49
CA ILE A 40 -3.84 -4.46 10.20
C ILE A 40 -3.80 -4.67 11.72
N ALA A 41 -4.42 -5.72 12.25
CA ALA A 41 -4.36 -6.04 13.67
C ALA A 41 -2.94 -6.44 14.11
N SER A 42 -2.18 -7.12 13.23
CA SER A 42 -0.82 -7.60 13.51
C SER A 42 0.25 -6.52 13.57
N VAL A 43 0.01 -5.33 12.99
CA VAL A 43 0.99 -4.24 13.00
C VAL A 43 1.02 -3.48 14.34
N PRO A 44 2.15 -2.85 14.70
CA PRO A 44 2.23 -1.95 15.84
C PRO A 44 1.17 -0.84 15.81
N GLU A 45 0.68 -0.46 16.99
CA GLU A 45 -0.43 0.50 17.16
C GLU A 45 -0.16 1.84 16.46
N GLN A 46 1.09 2.31 16.49
CA GLN A 46 1.52 3.55 15.84
C GLN A 46 1.26 3.58 14.32
N TYR A 47 1.14 2.42 13.67
CA TYR A 47 0.84 2.31 12.23
C TYR A 47 -0.59 1.87 11.94
N ARG A 48 -1.29 1.29 12.92
CA ARG A 48 -2.62 0.68 12.75
C ARG A 48 -3.65 1.67 12.21
N LEU A 49 -3.79 2.83 12.86
CA LEU A 49 -4.73 3.88 12.45
C LEU A 49 -4.51 4.32 11.01
N ARG A 50 -3.24 4.46 10.60
CA ARG A 50 -2.90 4.86 9.23
C ARG A 50 -3.33 3.79 8.21
N LEU A 51 -3.10 2.52 8.51
CA LEU A 51 -3.51 1.42 7.64
C LEU A 51 -5.02 1.28 7.55
N GLU A 52 -5.75 1.49 8.64
CA GLU A 52 -7.23 1.49 8.64
C GLU A 52 -7.78 2.59 7.72
N GLN A 53 -7.23 3.80 7.80
CA GLN A 53 -7.61 4.91 6.92
C GLN A 53 -7.32 4.60 5.44
N LEU A 54 -6.16 4.02 5.14
CA LEU A 54 -5.81 3.60 3.78
C LEU A 54 -6.75 2.51 3.29
N GLN A 55 -7.06 1.52 4.13
CA GLN A 55 -7.99 0.44 3.77
C GLN A 55 -9.40 0.97 3.51
N PHE A 56 -9.87 1.92 4.31
CA PHE A 56 -11.14 2.61 4.07
C PHE A 56 -11.13 3.33 2.71
N ARG A 57 -10.05 4.05 2.38
CA ARG A 57 -9.89 4.72 1.08
C ARG A 57 -9.91 3.74 -0.09
N VAL A 58 -9.15 2.64 0.01
CA VAL A 58 -9.11 1.57 -0.99
C VAL A 58 -10.50 0.97 -1.21
N ASN A 59 -11.23 0.70 -0.13
CA ASN A 59 -12.59 0.18 -0.20
C ASN A 59 -13.54 1.17 -0.90
N GLY A 60 -13.45 2.46 -0.56
CA GLY A 60 -14.25 3.51 -1.21
C GLY A 60 -13.99 3.60 -2.72
N LEU A 61 -12.73 3.53 -3.15
CA LEU A 61 -12.36 3.51 -4.57
C LEU A 61 -12.91 2.26 -5.27
N ARG A 62 -12.77 1.08 -4.67
CA ARG A 62 -13.31 -0.16 -5.24
C ARG A 62 -14.83 -0.14 -5.34
N ALA A 63 -15.54 0.40 -4.36
CA ALA A 63 -16.99 0.56 -4.42
C ALA A 63 -17.40 1.54 -5.53
N LYS A 64 -16.71 2.69 -5.63
CA LYS A 64 -16.94 3.70 -6.66
C LYS A 64 -16.76 3.16 -8.08
N TYR A 65 -15.72 2.35 -8.30
CA TYR A 65 -15.38 1.78 -9.60
C TYR A 65 -15.79 0.30 -9.73
N GLY A 66 -16.76 -0.18 -8.94
CA GLY A 66 -17.07 -1.62 -8.83
C GLY A 66 -17.41 -2.33 -10.14
N LYS A 67 -17.87 -1.58 -11.15
CA LYS A 67 -18.15 -2.10 -12.51
C LYS A 67 -16.90 -2.26 -13.39
N CYS A 68 -15.78 -1.64 -13.01
CA CYS A 68 -14.51 -1.69 -13.70
C CYS A 68 -13.35 -1.83 -12.69
N PRO A 69 -13.02 -3.06 -12.27
CA PRO A 69 -11.95 -3.31 -11.30
C PRO A 69 -10.60 -2.71 -11.72
N LEU A 70 -10.29 -2.74 -13.02
CA LEU A 70 -9.08 -2.15 -13.57
C LEU A 70 -9.01 -0.63 -13.34
N ALA A 71 -10.13 0.08 -13.46
CA ALA A 71 -10.16 1.52 -13.20
C ALA A 71 -9.84 1.83 -11.72
N SER A 72 -10.34 1.02 -10.77
CA SER A 72 -9.97 1.19 -9.37
C SER A 72 -8.47 0.96 -9.13
N ALA A 73 -7.86 0.00 -9.83
CA ALA A 73 -6.45 -0.31 -9.71
C ALA A 73 -5.57 0.81 -10.29
N GLN A 74 -5.96 1.37 -11.44
CA GLN A 74 -5.26 2.51 -12.04
C GLN A 74 -5.26 3.73 -11.12
N VAL A 75 -6.42 4.09 -10.56
CA VAL A 75 -6.52 5.22 -9.62
C VAL A 75 -5.67 4.99 -8.37
N LEU A 76 -5.68 3.78 -7.81
CA LEU A 76 -4.83 3.44 -6.66
C LEU A 76 -3.34 3.55 -7.00
N GLN A 77 -2.93 3.07 -8.18
CA GLN A 77 -1.57 3.18 -8.65
C GLN A 77 -1.15 4.65 -8.83
N ASP A 78 -2.02 5.48 -9.39
CA ASP A 78 -1.77 6.92 -9.56
C ASP A 78 -1.60 7.63 -8.21
N GLU A 79 -2.45 7.32 -7.22
CA GLU A 79 -2.33 7.83 -5.85
C GLU A 79 -0.99 7.42 -5.22
N MET A 80 -0.57 6.15 -5.35
CA MET A 80 0.72 5.67 -4.85
C MET A 80 1.90 6.41 -5.48
N PHE A 81 1.92 6.56 -6.81
CA PHE A 81 3.00 7.26 -7.49
C PHE A 81 3.01 8.76 -7.18
N ALA A 82 1.84 9.38 -6.97
CA ALA A 82 1.77 10.77 -6.53
C ALA A 82 2.42 10.97 -5.16
N SER A 83 2.12 10.09 -4.19
CA SER A 83 2.77 10.12 -2.87
C SER A 83 4.28 9.92 -2.97
N LEU A 84 4.74 8.98 -3.80
CA LEU A 84 6.17 8.74 -4.00
C LEU A 84 6.89 9.95 -4.62
N ARG A 85 6.26 10.60 -5.62
CA ARG A 85 6.81 11.83 -6.22
C ARG A 85 6.91 12.98 -5.21
N CYS A 86 5.92 13.11 -4.33
CA CYS A 86 5.93 14.12 -3.26
C CYS A 86 7.12 13.91 -2.32
N LEU A 87 7.28 12.68 -1.82
CA LEU A 87 8.40 12.33 -0.95
C LEU A 87 9.76 12.55 -1.63
N GLY A 88 9.90 12.20 -2.91
CA GLY A 88 11.11 12.47 -3.67
C GLY A 88 11.38 13.97 -3.90
N GLY A 89 10.34 14.80 -3.93
CA GLY A 89 10.47 16.26 -3.95
C GLY A 89 10.99 16.81 -2.62
N GLU A 90 10.37 16.40 -1.51
CA GLU A 90 10.76 16.79 -0.15
C GLU A 90 12.22 16.39 0.17
N LEU A 91 12.64 15.19 -0.25
CA LEU A 91 14.03 14.75 -0.08
C LEU A 91 15.02 15.66 -0.84
N ARG A 92 14.71 16.04 -2.08
CA ARG A 92 15.56 16.96 -2.87
C ARG A 92 15.63 18.35 -2.26
N GLU A 93 14.52 18.83 -1.68
CA GLU A 93 14.50 20.11 -0.96
C GLU A 93 15.40 20.06 0.28
N LEU A 94 15.33 18.99 1.07
CA LEU A 94 16.20 18.78 2.23
C LEU A 94 17.67 18.68 1.82
N GLU A 95 18.01 17.94 0.76
CA GLU A 95 19.36 17.89 0.20
C GLU A 95 19.85 19.27 -0.27
N GLY A 96 18.98 20.07 -0.89
CA GLY A 96 19.27 21.45 -1.27
C GLY A 96 19.58 22.35 -0.07
N LEU A 97 18.83 22.21 1.02
CA LEU A 97 19.07 22.96 2.27
C LEU A 97 20.39 22.54 2.95
N LEU A 98 20.69 21.24 2.97
CA LEU A 98 21.93 20.73 3.55
C LEU A 98 23.17 21.10 2.72
N SER A 99 23.03 21.15 1.38
CA SER A 99 24.13 21.51 0.47
C SER A 99 24.32 23.02 0.30
N SER A 100 23.32 23.84 0.63
CA SER A 100 23.40 25.31 0.59
C SER A 100 23.83 25.95 1.90
N SER A 101 24.19 25.18 2.93
CA SER A 101 24.78 25.70 4.18
C SER A 101 26.30 25.82 4.07
N PRO A 102 26.89 27.02 4.02
CA PRO A 102 28.33 27.20 4.18
C PRO A 102 28.64 27.44 5.66
N GLU A 103 29.30 26.48 6.30
CA GLU A 103 29.84 26.51 7.68
C GLU A 103 28.84 26.65 8.85
N GLY A 104 28.72 25.59 9.66
CA GLY A 104 28.01 25.66 10.94
C GLY A 104 28.13 24.45 11.90
N LEU A 105 28.98 23.46 11.64
CA LEU A 105 29.40 22.48 12.65
C LEU A 105 30.81 22.82 13.14
N ARG A 106 30.98 24.00 13.75
CA ARG A 106 32.14 24.25 14.62
C ARG A 106 31.73 23.94 16.07
N SER A 107 32.39 22.92 16.62
CA SER A 107 32.57 22.64 18.05
C SER A 107 31.34 22.65 18.96
N VAL A 108 30.83 21.46 19.26
CA VAL A 108 30.36 21.18 20.62
C VAL A 108 31.61 20.84 21.44
N LYS A 109 31.97 21.71 22.39
CA LYS A 109 32.90 21.40 23.48
C LYS A 109 32.22 20.52 24.52
#